data_AF-A0A6B2LBD5-F1
#
_entry.id   AF-A0A6B2LBD5-F1
#
_cell.length_a   1.000
_cell.length_b   1.000
_cell.length_c   1.000
_cell.angle_alpha   90.00
_cell.angle_beta   90.00
_cell.angle_gamma   90.00
#
_symmetry.space_group_name_H-M   'P 1'
#
loop_
_entity.id
_entity.type
_entity.pdbx_description
1 polymer ?
#
loop_
_entity_poly.entity_id
_entity_poly.type
_entity_poly.pdbx_seq_one_letter_code
_entity_poly.pdbx_strand_id
1 'polypeptide(L)'
;MLGWYIYEFGTNTWSAVGITFLPVLATSYAKLASDSSCMVSIGSTKIAPSSFSTAFISFSVLIQAILFFALGAMADYGNLRKLMLIVTTLIGAIACLLHSAIVDPQQWWLLGGILVITNVFYGLSQVFYLSYLPLLVYSLPEAINTNREPLEIVKLTSEVSARGSIFAYIGSVLCLICCIPIIFFITDSPPPLQDLRCPVVIDAYYPNDTSKKPEVDSNLAYRAIAGLTGSWWIFFSLIGIFFLKQRPGIPLPPGQNYISQSFRSLYTTFKKFKKLPNAFKFILVYFIASDTFGTAGSVG
;
A
#
# COMPACT_ATOMS: atom_id res chain seq x y z
N MET A 1 -18.39 7.89 12.67
CA MET A 1 -17.32 8.79 12.22
C MET A 1 -16.00 8.49 12.90
N LEU A 2 -15.93 8.35 14.23
CA LEU A 2 -14.66 8.06 14.93
C LEU A 2 -13.84 6.91 14.31
N GLY A 3 -14.44 5.73 14.09
CA GLY A 3 -13.72 4.59 13.51
C GLY A 3 -13.20 4.82 12.07
N TRP A 4 -13.84 5.69 11.30
CA TRP A 4 -13.37 6.09 9.97
C TRP A 4 -12.04 6.86 10.11
N TYR A 5 -12.04 7.94 10.89
CA TYR A 5 -10.83 8.76 11.07
C TYR A 5 -9.66 8.01 11.71
N ILE A 6 -9.91 7.15 12.71
CA ILE A 6 -8.84 6.35 13.34
C ILE A 6 -8.25 5.32 12.35
N TYR A 7 -9.09 4.70 11.53
CA TYR A 7 -8.60 3.76 10.51
C TYR A 7 -7.72 4.47 9.47
N GLU A 8 -8.13 5.66 9.00
CA GLU A 8 -7.34 6.45 8.06
C GLU A 8 -6.00 6.89 8.67
N PHE A 9 -6.01 7.33 9.93
CA PHE A 9 -4.82 7.66 10.70
C PHE A 9 -3.82 6.50 10.79
N GLY A 10 -4.33 5.28 10.99
CA GLY A 10 -3.50 4.08 11.10
C GLY A 10 -2.98 3.56 9.77
N THR A 11 -3.81 3.57 8.74
CA THR A 11 -3.48 2.96 7.44
C THR A 11 -2.61 3.84 6.55
N ASN A 12 -2.73 5.16 6.65
CA ASN A 12 -2.00 6.07 5.77
C ASN A 12 -0.48 6.13 6.08
N THR A 13 -0.03 5.58 7.20
CA THR A 13 1.42 5.42 7.45
C THR A 13 2.10 4.52 6.42
N TRP A 14 1.37 3.58 5.81
CA TRP A 14 1.89 2.79 4.69
C TRP A 14 2.28 3.68 3.50
N SER A 15 1.43 4.64 3.12
CA SER A 15 1.68 5.46 1.92
C SER A 15 2.85 6.44 2.11
N ALA A 16 3.09 6.90 3.33
CA ALA A 16 4.19 7.81 3.64
C ALA A 16 5.51 7.10 4.02
N VAL A 17 5.43 6.08 4.87
CA VAL A 17 6.62 5.40 5.45
C VAL A 17 6.86 4.07 4.75
N GLY A 18 5.82 3.25 4.59
CA GLY A 18 5.91 1.91 4.00
C GLY A 18 6.48 1.93 2.58
N ILE A 19 5.86 2.68 1.67
CA ILE A 19 6.28 2.82 0.27
C ILE A 19 7.66 3.47 0.13
N THR A 20 8.09 4.28 1.10
CA THR A 20 9.40 4.96 1.05
C THR A 20 10.52 4.02 1.48
N PHE A 21 10.38 3.33 2.62
CA PHE A 21 11.50 2.62 3.25
C PHE A 21 11.58 1.13 2.92
N LEU A 22 10.46 0.44 2.68
CA LEU A 22 10.51 -1.00 2.38
C LEU A 22 11.12 -1.30 1.01
N PRO A 23 10.84 -0.51 -0.06
CA PRO A 23 11.52 -0.68 -1.33
C PRO A 23 13.04 -0.46 -1.22
N VAL A 24 13.47 0.47 -0.37
CA VAL A 24 14.90 0.70 -0.09
C VAL A 24 15.52 -0.51 0.59
N LEU A 25 14.85 -1.06 1.61
CA LEU A 25 15.28 -2.30 2.28
C LEU A 25 15.38 -3.47 1.29
N ALA A 26 14.37 -3.66 0.44
CA ALA A 26 14.33 -4.72 -0.57
C ALA A 26 15.44 -4.58 -1.62
N THR A 27 15.67 -3.37 -2.13
CA THR A 27 16.78 -3.07 -3.06
C THR A 27 18.14 -3.30 -2.41
N SER A 28 18.31 -2.92 -1.15
CA SER A 28 19.55 -3.13 -0.38
C SER A 28 19.88 -4.62 -0.28
N TYR A 29 18.88 -5.45 0.04
CA TYR A 29 19.04 -6.91 0.13
C TYR A 29 19.37 -7.53 -1.24
N ALA A 30 18.67 -7.11 -2.30
CA ALA A 30 18.99 -7.55 -3.66
C ALA A 30 20.42 -7.15 -4.07
N LYS A 31 20.90 -5.99 -3.64
CA LYS A 31 22.27 -5.52 -3.94
C LYS A 31 23.32 -6.37 -3.22
N LEU A 32 23.08 -6.73 -1.96
CA LEU A 32 23.94 -7.62 -1.18
C LEU A 32 23.99 -9.06 -1.74
N ALA A 33 22.90 -9.52 -2.34
CA ALA A 33 22.79 -10.85 -2.94
C ALA A 33 23.20 -10.93 -4.43
N SER A 34 23.69 -9.84 -5.02
CA SER A 34 24.02 -9.78 -6.45
C SER A 34 25.29 -10.55 -6.82
N ASP A 35 25.38 -11.03 -8.06
CA ASP A 35 26.56 -11.71 -8.59
C ASP A 35 27.71 -10.73 -8.94
N SER A 36 28.84 -11.25 -9.43
CA SER A 36 29.98 -10.43 -9.88
C SER A 36 29.65 -9.46 -11.02
N SER A 37 28.54 -9.68 -11.72
CA SER A 37 28.02 -8.79 -12.76
C SER A 37 27.03 -7.77 -12.23
N CYS A 38 26.89 -7.63 -10.90
CA CYS A 38 25.93 -6.72 -10.26
C CYS A 38 24.46 -7.06 -10.53
N MET A 39 24.14 -8.33 -10.79
CA MET A 39 22.79 -8.75 -11.13
C MET A 39 22.26 -9.79 -10.14
N VAL A 40 20.96 -9.72 -9.85
CA VAL A 40 20.25 -10.80 -9.16
C VAL A 40 19.50 -11.66 -10.16
N SER A 41 19.53 -12.97 -9.96
CA SER A 41 18.88 -13.92 -10.86
C SER A 41 17.52 -14.33 -10.29
N ILE A 42 16.44 -14.05 -11.02
CA ILE A 42 15.08 -14.52 -10.73
C ILE A 42 14.76 -15.61 -11.74
N GLY A 43 14.98 -16.87 -11.34
CA GLY A 43 14.90 -17.99 -12.27
C GLY A 43 15.90 -17.83 -13.41
N SER A 44 15.41 -17.66 -14.64
CA SER A 44 16.25 -17.49 -15.84
C SER A 44 16.56 -16.04 -16.20
N THR A 45 15.90 -15.05 -15.57
CA THR A 45 16.11 -13.64 -15.89
C THR A 45 17.06 -12.99 -14.89
N LYS A 46 17.97 -12.16 -15.40
CA LYS A 46 18.85 -11.33 -14.57
C LYS A 46 18.29 -9.92 -14.50
N ILE A 47 18.17 -9.38 -13.30
CA ILE A 47 17.64 -8.03 -13.04
C ILE A 47 18.65 -7.25 -12.21
N ALA A 48 18.79 -5.95 -12.49
CA ALA A 48 19.60 -5.06 -11.69
C ALA A 48 18.92 -4.81 -10.33
N PRO A 49 19.66 -4.82 -9.20
CA PRO A 49 19.09 -4.56 -7.87
C PRO A 49 18.32 -3.24 -7.77
N SER A 50 18.76 -2.19 -8.49
CA SER A 50 18.08 -0.88 -8.52
C SER A 50 16.65 -0.94 -9.07
N SER A 51 16.36 -1.91 -9.96
CA SER A 51 15.02 -2.10 -10.54
C SER A 51 14.19 -3.14 -9.78
N PHE A 52 14.76 -3.81 -8.77
CA PHE A 52 14.13 -4.91 -8.06
C PHE A 52 12.79 -4.50 -7.44
N SER A 53 12.80 -3.49 -6.57
CA SER A 53 11.60 -3.07 -5.84
C SER A 53 10.52 -2.51 -6.77
N THR A 54 10.91 -1.72 -7.79
CA THR A 54 9.95 -1.20 -8.77
C THR A 54 9.28 -2.33 -9.55
N ALA A 55 10.02 -3.34 -9.99
CA ALA A 55 9.47 -4.48 -10.70
C ALA A 55 8.46 -5.28 -9.83
N PHE A 56 8.79 -5.51 -8.56
CA PHE A 56 7.90 -6.22 -7.63
C PHE A 56 6.67 -5.39 -7.28
N ILE A 57 6.81 -4.07 -7.08
CA ILE A 57 5.65 -3.18 -6.88
C ILE A 57 4.77 -3.18 -8.13
N SER A 58 5.32 -3.07 -9.34
CA SER A 58 4.54 -3.16 -10.58
C SER A 58 3.80 -4.48 -10.71
N PHE A 59 4.45 -5.60 -10.38
CA PHE A 59 3.81 -6.91 -10.36
C PHE A 59 2.68 -6.99 -9.33
N SER A 60 2.87 -6.38 -8.16
CA SER A 60 1.84 -6.30 -7.12
C SER A 60 0.61 -5.50 -7.57
N VAL A 61 0.80 -4.38 -8.28
CA VAL A 61 -0.30 -3.56 -8.80
C VAL A 61 -1.10 -4.32 -9.87
N LEU A 62 -0.45 -5.13 -10.69
CA LEU A 62 -1.12 -6.01 -11.65
C LEU A 62 -2.03 -7.03 -10.94
N ILE A 63 -1.51 -7.70 -9.90
CA ILE A 63 -2.30 -8.64 -9.08
C ILE A 63 -3.45 -7.90 -8.40
N GLN A 64 -3.19 -6.73 -7.84
CA GLN A 64 -4.18 -5.90 -7.16
C GLN A 64 -5.33 -5.52 -8.10
N ALA A 65 -5.05 -5.16 -9.35
CA ALA A 65 -6.08 -4.87 -10.35
C ALA A 65 -7.01 -6.08 -10.58
N ILE A 66 -6.44 -7.28 -10.70
CA ILE A 66 -7.23 -8.52 -10.86
C ILE A 66 -8.11 -8.76 -9.62
N LEU A 67 -7.54 -8.59 -8.42
CA LEU A 67 -8.27 -8.82 -7.17
C LEU A 67 -9.36 -7.77 -6.92
N PHE A 68 -9.17 -6.52 -7.33
CA PHE A 68 -10.20 -5.48 -7.28
C PHE A 68 -11.43 -5.88 -8.08
N PHE A 69 -11.23 -6.46 -9.25
CA PHE A 69 -12.34 -6.99 -10.05
C PHE A 69 -12.97 -8.23 -9.43
N ALA A 70 -12.17 -9.16 -8.88
CA ALA A 70 -12.70 -10.41 -8.35
C ALA A 70 -13.46 -10.25 -7.03
N LEU A 71 -13.01 -9.32 -6.18
CA LEU A 71 -13.50 -9.15 -4.81
C LEU A 71 -14.40 -7.92 -4.63
N GLY A 72 -14.54 -7.07 -5.65
CA GLY A 72 -15.32 -5.83 -5.58
C GLY A 72 -16.77 -6.03 -5.12
N ALA A 73 -17.48 -7.07 -5.57
CA ALA A 73 -18.85 -7.30 -5.12
C ALA A 73 -18.95 -7.64 -3.63
N MET A 74 -17.87 -8.12 -2.98
CA MET A 74 -17.88 -8.35 -1.53
C MET A 74 -17.91 -7.04 -0.73
N ALA A 75 -17.54 -5.91 -1.36
CA ALA A 75 -17.64 -4.59 -0.77
C ALA A 75 -19.07 -4.03 -0.85
N ASP A 76 -19.84 -4.39 -1.89
CA ASP A 76 -21.18 -3.83 -2.11
C ASP A 76 -22.32 -4.73 -1.61
N TYR A 77 -22.10 -6.06 -1.63
CA TYR A 77 -23.13 -7.04 -1.34
C TYR A 77 -22.91 -7.81 -0.02
N GLY A 78 -24.02 -8.14 0.64
CA GLY A 78 -24.05 -8.99 1.83
C GLY A 78 -23.30 -8.42 3.03
N ASN A 79 -22.86 -9.32 3.92
CA ASN A 79 -22.32 -8.95 5.25
C ASN A 79 -20.78 -9.03 5.33
N LEU A 80 -20.12 -9.36 4.22
CA LEU A 80 -18.68 -9.66 4.17
C LEU A 80 -17.78 -8.42 4.23
N ARG A 81 -18.28 -7.21 3.93
CA ARG A 81 -17.46 -5.99 3.90
C ARG A 81 -16.56 -5.81 5.12
N LYS A 82 -17.13 -5.92 6.33
CA LYS A 82 -16.36 -5.75 7.58
C LYS A 82 -15.32 -6.85 7.77
N LEU A 83 -15.67 -8.09 7.43
CA LEU A 83 -14.76 -9.23 7.51
C LEU A 83 -13.59 -9.07 6.53
N MET A 84 -13.88 -8.73 5.27
CA MET A 84 -12.86 -8.52 4.25
C MET A 84 -11.96 -7.34 4.59
N LEU A 85 -12.50 -6.27 5.17
CA LEU A 85 -11.70 -5.18 5.73
C LEU A 85 -10.72 -5.72 6.78
N ILE A 86 -11.21 -6.44 7.81
CA ILE A 86 -10.34 -7.02 8.86
C ILE A 86 -9.26 -7.91 8.26
N VAL A 87 -9.63 -8.87 7.42
CA VAL A 87 -8.71 -9.87 6.85
C VAL A 87 -7.65 -9.17 6.01
N THR A 88 -8.05 -8.25 5.11
CA THR A 88 -7.10 -7.59 4.22
C THR A 88 -6.17 -6.64 4.97
N THR A 89 -6.68 -5.87 5.94
CA THR A 89 -5.86 -5.02 6.81
C THR A 89 -4.86 -5.87 7.61
N LEU A 90 -5.29 -6.98 8.20
CA LEU A 90 -4.41 -7.83 8.99
C LEU A 90 -3.32 -8.49 8.14
N ILE A 91 -3.66 -9.05 6.98
CA ILE A 91 -2.65 -9.66 6.10
C ILE A 91 -1.63 -8.62 5.65
N GLY A 92 -2.09 -7.45 5.20
CA GLY A 92 -1.18 -6.37 4.77
C GLY A 92 -0.29 -5.88 5.90
N ALA A 93 -0.86 -5.62 7.07
CA ALA A 93 -0.12 -5.04 8.18
C ALA A 93 0.84 -6.06 8.85
N ILE A 94 0.47 -7.34 8.93
CA ILE A 94 1.37 -8.42 9.36
C ILE A 94 2.49 -8.62 8.35
N ALA A 95 2.20 -8.58 7.04
CA ALA A 95 3.24 -8.65 6.01
C ALA A 95 4.20 -7.44 6.10
N CYS A 96 3.69 -6.23 6.35
CA CYS A 96 4.51 -5.05 6.63
C CYS A 96 5.43 -5.28 7.84
N LEU A 97 4.88 -5.78 8.96
CA LEU A 97 5.64 -6.10 10.17
C LEU A 97 6.71 -7.17 9.90
N LEU A 98 6.40 -8.18 9.10
CA LEU A 98 7.28 -9.32 8.82
C LEU A 98 8.58 -8.91 8.11
N HIS A 99 8.61 -7.78 7.40
CA HIS A 99 9.85 -7.24 6.82
C HIS A 99 10.92 -6.99 7.89
N SER A 100 10.53 -6.66 9.12
CA SER A 100 11.48 -6.45 10.24
C SER A 100 12.17 -7.75 10.68
N ALA A 101 11.53 -8.91 10.48
CA ALA A 101 12.03 -10.21 10.92
C ALA A 101 13.04 -10.82 9.93
N ILE A 102 13.09 -10.34 8.69
CA ILE A 102 14.05 -10.81 7.69
C ILE A 102 15.41 -10.18 7.98
N VAL A 103 16.36 -10.99 8.44
CA VAL A 103 17.72 -10.57 8.82
C VAL A 103 18.73 -10.89 7.71
N ASP A 104 18.60 -12.06 7.09
CA ASP A 104 19.58 -12.58 6.14
C ASP A 104 19.38 -11.97 4.74
N PRO A 105 20.38 -11.27 4.19
CA PRO A 105 20.33 -10.74 2.83
C PRO A 105 20.06 -11.78 1.74
N GLN A 106 20.42 -13.05 1.97
CA GLN A 106 20.13 -14.14 1.01
C GLN A 106 18.62 -14.40 0.85
N GLN A 107 17.80 -13.91 1.77
CA GLN A 107 16.34 -13.95 1.72
C GLN A 107 15.71 -12.78 0.94
N TRP A 108 16.47 -12.12 0.06
CA TRP A 108 16.01 -11.00 -0.78
C TRP A 108 14.72 -11.29 -1.57
N TRP A 109 14.57 -12.52 -2.08
CA TRP A 109 13.37 -12.94 -2.84
C TRP A 109 12.13 -13.00 -1.95
N LEU A 110 12.29 -13.45 -0.70
CA LEU A 110 11.23 -13.49 0.29
C LEU A 110 10.80 -12.07 0.64
N LEU A 111 11.77 -11.18 0.85
CA LEU A 111 11.50 -9.77 1.12
C LEU A 111 10.72 -9.09 -0.03
N GLY A 112 11.09 -9.36 -1.29
CA GLY A 112 10.32 -8.93 -2.45
C GLY A 112 8.90 -9.52 -2.50
N GLY A 113 8.75 -10.81 -2.18
CA GLY A 113 7.44 -11.47 -2.10
C GLY A 113 6.54 -10.88 -1.01
N ILE A 114 7.09 -10.59 0.18
CA ILE A 114 6.35 -9.94 1.26
C ILE A 114 5.98 -8.51 0.85
N LEU A 115 6.86 -7.77 0.16
CA LEU A 115 6.55 -6.44 -0.38
C LEU A 115 5.33 -6.47 -1.32
N VAL A 116 5.25 -7.47 -2.21
CA VAL A 116 4.08 -7.69 -3.08
C VAL A 116 2.82 -7.90 -2.27
N ILE A 117 2.86 -8.79 -1.26
CA ILE A 117 1.72 -9.08 -0.38
C ILE A 117 1.27 -7.81 0.34
N THR A 118 2.20 -7.09 0.97
CA THR A 118 1.89 -5.88 1.72
C THR A 118 1.19 -4.85 0.84
N ASN A 119 1.69 -4.60 -0.37
CA ASN A 119 1.11 -3.60 -1.28
C ASN A 119 -0.28 -4.02 -1.79
N VAL A 120 -0.45 -5.29 -2.21
CA VAL A 120 -1.74 -5.82 -2.66
C VAL A 120 -2.81 -5.69 -1.57
N PHE A 121 -2.48 -6.11 -0.35
CA PHE A 121 -3.43 -6.13 0.76
C PHE A 121 -3.68 -4.74 1.34
N TYR A 122 -2.70 -3.82 1.27
CA TYR A 122 -2.96 -2.40 1.50
C TYR A 122 -4.05 -1.89 0.54
N GLY A 123 -3.87 -2.09 -0.77
CA GLY A 123 -4.83 -1.65 -1.79
C GLY A 123 -6.22 -2.26 -1.58
N LEU A 124 -6.29 -3.56 -1.29
CA LEU A 124 -7.57 -4.23 -1.01
C LEU A 124 -8.25 -3.67 0.23
N SER A 125 -7.50 -3.43 1.30
CA SER A 125 -8.04 -2.83 2.52
C SER A 125 -8.64 -1.45 2.26
N GLN A 126 -8.03 -0.66 1.37
CA GLN A 126 -8.57 0.64 0.97
C GLN A 126 -9.88 0.52 0.20
N VAL A 127 -10.03 -0.46 -0.69
CA VAL A 127 -11.31 -0.69 -1.41
C VAL A 127 -12.44 -0.99 -0.42
N PHE A 128 -12.22 -1.89 0.54
CA PHE A 128 -13.24 -2.20 1.54
C PHE A 128 -13.49 -1.04 2.50
N TYR A 129 -12.45 -0.30 2.88
CA TYR A 129 -12.58 0.88 3.71
C TYR A 129 -13.40 1.97 3.02
N LEU A 130 -13.02 2.39 1.82
CA LEU A 130 -13.67 3.46 1.07
C LEU A 130 -15.15 3.17 0.79
N SER A 131 -15.55 1.89 0.70
CA SER A 131 -16.97 1.50 0.57
C SER A 131 -17.85 1.91 1.76
N TYR A 132 -17.28 2.22 2.93
CA TYR A 132 -18.01 2.76 4.08
C TYR A 132 -18.37 4.24 3.94
N LEU A 133 -17.57 5.03 3.21
CA LEU A 133 -17.74 6.47 3.12
C LEU A 133 -19.17 6.89 2.73
N PRO A 134 -19.73 6.41 1.59
CA PRO A 134 -21.08 6.81 1.21
C PRO A 134 -22.07 6.43 2.32
N LEU A 135 -22.00 5.22 2.86
CA LEU A 135 -22.92 4.78 3.90
C LEU A 135 -22.87 5.67 5.15
N LEU A 136 -21.67 6.07 5.58
CA LEU A 136 -21.48 6.96 6.71
C LEU A 136 -22.14 8.31 6.45
N VAL A 137 -21.88 8.91 5.29
CA VAL A 137 -22.44 10.21 4.87
C VAL A 137 -23.97 10.16 4.83
N TYR A 138 -24.55 9.13 4.23
CA TYR A 138 -26.01 8.95 4.14
C TYR A 138 -26.71 8.83 5.50
N SER A 139 -25.97 8.51 6.57
CA SER A 139 -26.50 8.40 7.93
C SER A 139 -26.29 9.66 8.79
N LEU A 140 -25.66 10.70 8.25
CA LEU A 140 -25.44 11.95 8.97
C LEU A 140 -26.74 12.77 9.09
N PRO A 141 -26.96 13.50 10.20
CA PRO A 141 -28.11 14.38 10.35
C PRO A 141 -28.23 15.41 9.23
N GLU A 142 -27.10 15.96 8.78
CA GLU A 142 -27.04 16.93 7.67
C GLU A 142 -27.60 16.33 6.38
N ALA A 143 -27.25 15.09 6.06
CA ALA A 143 -27.78 14.38 4.90
C ALA A 143 -29.29 14.07 5.01
N ILE A 144 -29.78 13.84 6.23
CA ILE A 144 -31.20 13.55 6.48
C ILE A 144 -32.03 14.84 6.39
N ASN A 145 -31.55 15.92 7.00
CA ASN A 145 -32.24 17.20 7.07
C ASN A 145 -32.49 17.83 5.68
N THR A 146 -31.63 17.50 4.72
CA THR A 146 -31.77 18.00 3.36
C THR A 146 -32.43 17.01 2.40
N ASN A 147 -33.13 16.01 2.95
CA ASN A 147 -33.79 14.96 2.17
C ASN A 147 -32.83 14.21 1.22
N ARG A 148 -31.52 14.19 1.54
CA ARG A 148 -30.48 13.51 0.77
C ARG A 148 -30.38 14.02 -0.67
N GLU A 149 -30.45 15.35 -0.84
CA GLU A 149 -30.25 15.97 -2.14
C GLU A 149 -28.88 15.56 -2.74
N PRO A 150 -28.83 15.09 -4.00
CA PRO A 150 -27.59 14.58 -4.59
C PRO A 150 -26.41 15.54 -4.53
N LEU A 151 -26.64 16.84 -4.77
CA LEU A 151 -25.58 17.85 -4.77
C LEU A 151 -24.95 18.01 -3.38
N GLU A 152 -25.76 17.97 -2.34
CA GLU A 152 -25.28 18.13 -0.96
C GLU A 152 -24.62 16.86 -0.43
N ILE A 153 -25.13 15.67 -0.80
CA ILE A 153 -24.44 14.42 -0.49
C ILE A 153 -23.03 14.41 -1.08
N VAL A 154 -22.85 14.90 -2.31
CA VAL A 154 -21.52 15.02 -2.93
C VAL A 154 -20.62 16.00 -2.16
N LYS A 155 -21.15 17.15 -1.75
CA LYS A 155 -20.42 18.14 -0.95
C LYS A 155 -20.00 17.55 0.41
N LEU A 156 -20.94 16.93 1.12
CA LEU A 156 -20.70 16.33 2.43
C LEU A 156 -19.74 15.16 2.35
N THR A 157 -19.81 14.35 1.29
CA THR A 157 -18.86 13.27 1.03
C THR A 157 -17.44 13.83 0.86
N SER A 158 -17.29 14.90 0.09
CA SER A 158 -16.00 15.58 -0.12
C SER A 158 -15.46 16.14 1.18
N GLU A 159 -16.29 16.77 2.00
CA GLU A 159 -15.90 17.33 3.29
C GLU A 159 -15.46 16.25 4.29
N VAL A 160 -16.24 15.17 4.42
CA VAL A 160 -15.90 14.03 5.29
C VAL A 160 -14.60 13.38 4.83
N SER A 161 -14.43 13.18 3.52
CA SER A 161 -13.19 12.63 2.95
C SER A 161 -12.01 13.54 3.23
N ALA A 162 -12.15 14.86 3.05
CA ALA A 162 -11.09 15.82 3.32
C ALA A 162 -10.66 15.81 4.79
N ARG A 163 -11.62 15.73 5.72
CA ARG A 163 -11.33 15.53 7.14
C ARG A 163 -10.60 14.22 7.40
N GLY A 164 -11.00 13.14 6.73
CA GLY A 164 -10.29 11.85 6.74
C GLY A 164 -8.81 12.01 6.38
N SER A 165 -8.54 12.68 5.27
CA SER A 165 -7.18 12.95 4.79
C SER A 165 -6.34 13.75 5.78
N ILE A 166 -6.93 14.71 6.50
CA ILE A 166 -6.21 15.44 7.57
C ILE A 166 -5.72 14.48 8.65
N PHE A 167 -6.60 13.59 9.16
CA PHE A 167 -6.19 12.58 10.15
C PHE A 167 -5.14 11.62 9.59
N ALA A 168 -5.26 11.24 8.32
CA ALA A 168 -4.28 10.44 7.61
C ALA A 168 -2.88 11.08 7.62
N TYR A 169 -2.80 12.36 7.26
CA TYR A 169 -1.54 13.11 7.25
C TYR A 169 -0.96 13.29 8.66
N ILE A 170 -1.79 13.57 9.66
CA ILE A 170 -1.35 13.66 11.06
C ILE A 170 -0.71 12.33 11.49
N GLY A 171 -1.37 11.20 11.24
CA GLY A 171 -0.83 9.87 11.58
C GLY A 171 0.49 9.57 10.86
N SER A 172 0.58 9.96 9.59
CA SER A 172 1.78 9.77 8.76
C SER A 172 2.96 10.59 9.27
N VAL A 173 2.74 11.87 9.58
CA VAL A 173 3.77 12.77 10.12
C VAL A 173 4.23 12.30 11.49
N LEU A 174 3.31 11.89 12.37
CA LEU A 174 3.68 11.34 13.68
C LEU A 174 4.54 10.08 13.54
N CYS A 175 4.16 9.15 12.66
CA CYS A 175 4.95 7.96 12.40
C CYS A 175 6.34 8.29 11.83
N LEU A 176 6.44 9.29 10.93
CA LEU A 176 7.72 9.77 10.41
C LEU A 176 8.60 10.37 11.52
N ILE A 177 8.03 11.20 12.39
CA ILE A 177 8.75 11.75 13.56
C ILE A 177 9.27 10.61 14.45
N CYS A 178 8.50 9.53 14.63
CA CYS A 178 8.96 8.35 15.36
C CYS A 178 10.08 7.58 14.62
N CYS A 179 10.20 7.70 13.30
CA CYS A 179 11.30 7.08 12.53
C CYS A 179 12.62 7.85 12.67
N ILE A 180 12.58 9.16 12.90
CA ILE A 180 13.77 10.02 13.04
C ILE A 180 14.77 9.47 14.08
N PRO A 181 14.40 9.21 15.35
CA PRO A 181 15.34 8.67 16.32
C PRO A 181 15.85 7.28 15.93
N ILE A 182 15.02 6.45 15.29
CA ILE A 182 15.46 5.13 14.79
C ILE A 182 16.60 5.29 13.78
N ILE A 183 16.48 6.25 12.87
CA ILE A 183 17.55 6.55 11.92
C ILE A 183 18.77 7.06 12.70
N PHE A 184 18.64 8.13 13.49
CA PHE A 184 19.78 8.76 14.17
C PHE A 184 20.53 7.85 15.16
N PHE A 185 19.84 6.96 15.88
CA PHE A 185 20.47 6.09 16.88
C PHE A 185 20.95 4.73 16.34
N ILE A 186 20.42 4.28 15.19
CA ILE A 186 20.82 3.01 14.58
C ILE A 186 21.81 3.21 13.42
N THR A 187 21.80 4.37 12.77
CA THR A 187 22.83 4.75 11.79
C THR A 187 24.00 5.43 12.49
N ASP A 188 24.85 4.66 13.17
CA ASP A 188 26.22 5.09 13.50
C ASP A 188 27.14 5.11 12.26
N SER A 189 26.61 4.74 11.08
CA SER A 189 27.34 4.61 9.81
C SER A 189 26.87 5.62 8.75
N PRO A 190 27.79 6.12 7.88
CA PRO A 190 27.56 7.19 6.89
C PRO A 190 26.52 6.80 5.79
N PRO A 191 26.09 7.76 4.92
CA PRO A 191 24.79 7.73 4.21
C PRO A 191 24.58 6.53 3.27
N PRO A 192 23.32 6.27 2.84
CA PRO A 192 22.93 4.99 2.32
C PRO A 192 23.74 4.57 1.09
N LEU A 193 23.94 3.25 1.02
CA LEU A 193 24.48 2.43 -0.07
C LEU A 193 23.77 2.60 -1.43
N GLN A 194 23.19 3.76 -1.72
CA GLN A 194 22.60 4.08 -3.01
C GLN A 194 23.71 4.29 -4.06
N ASP A 195 24.85 4.89 -3.68
CA ASP A 195 25.96 5.22 -4.59
C ASP A 195 27.11 4.20 -4.68
N LEU A 196 27.19 3.19 -3.79
CA LEU A 196 28.30 2.22 -3.84
C LEU A 196 28.12 1.19 -4.96
N ARG A 197 29.20 0.80 -5.65
CA ARG A 197 29.22 -0.41 -6.52
C ARG A 197 28.78 -1.64 -5.73
N CYS A 198 28.34 -2.71 -6.42
CA CYS A 198 27.89 -3.92 -5.72
C CYS A 198 28.98 -4.43 -4.78
N PRO A 199 28.64 -4.75 -3.52
CA PRO A 199 29.61 -5.20 -2.52
C PRO A 199 30.44 -6.38 -3.01
N VAL A 200 29.81 -7.32 -3.72
CA VAL A 200 30.47 -8.48 -4.34
C VAL A 200 31.56 -8.09 -5.35
N VAL A 201 31.36 -6.99 -6.10
CA VAL A 201 32.38 -6.46 -7.03
C VAL A 201 33.51 -5.79 -6.26
N ILE A 202 33.20 -5.09 -5.16
CA ILE A 202 34.20 -4.46 -4.30
C ILE A 202 35.06 -5.53 -3.63
N ASP A 203 34.46 -6.59 -3.09
CA ASP A 203 35.17 -7.72 -2.47
C ASP A 203 36.03 -8.48 -3.48
N ALA A 204 35.56 -8.65 -4.72
CA ALA A 204 36.33 -9.30 -5.78
C ALA A 204 37.55 -8.46 -6.24
N TYR A 205 37.42 -7.12 -6.24
CA TYR A 205 38.46 -6.22 -6.75
C TYR A 205 39.41 -5.73 -5.65
N TYR A 206 38.95 -5.64 -4.40
CA TYR A 206 39.71 -5.18 -3.23
C TYR A 206 39.62 -6.17 -2.06
N PRO A 207 40.18 -7.38 -2.17
CA PRO A 207 40.01 -8.44 -1.17
C PRO A 207 40.58 -8.10 0.23
N ASN A 208 41.62 -7.26 0.27
CA ASN A 208 42.38 -6.95 1.49
C ASN A 208 42.16 -5.52 2.02
N ASP A 209 41.31 -4.72 1.38
CA ASP A 209 41.06 -3.33 1.77
C ASP A 209 39.71 -3.21 2.47
N THR A 210 39.71 -3.42 3.79
CA THR A 210 38.51 -3.33 4.62
C THR A 210 37.95 -1.90 4.72
N SER A 211 38.73 -0.88 4.35
CA SER A 211 38.26 0.52 4.34
C SER A 211 37.24 0.81 3.23
N LYS A 212 37.22 -0.01 2.18
CA LYS A 212 36.29 0.10 1.04
C LYS A 212 35.07 -0.82 1.17
N LYS A 213 35.05 -1.69 2.17
CA LYS A 213 33.92 -2.60 2.41
C LYS A 213 32.74 -1.81 2.99
N PRO A 214 31.53 -1.96 2.45
CA PRO A 214 30.36 -1.32 3.01
C PRO A 214 30.07 -1.91 4.40
N GLU A 215 29.85 -1.04 5.38
CA GLU A 215 29.52 -1.43 6.75
C GLU A 215 28.12 -2.09 6.79
N VAL A 216 28.09 -3.35 7.22
CA VAL A 216 26.97 -4.30 6.98
C VAL A 216 25.78 -4.12 7.94
N ASP A 217 25.85 -3.21 8.92
CA ASP A 217 24.74 -2.93 9.85
C ASP A 217 23.69 -1.92 9.32
N SER A 218 23.87 -1.42 8.10
CA SER A 218 23.05 -0.37 7.47
C SER A 218 21.55 -0.70 7.35
N ASN A 219 21.16 -1.98 7.39
CA ASN A 219 19.76 -2.38 7.18
C ASN A 219 18.92 -2.49 8.47
N LEU A 220 19.54 -2.42 9.65
CA LEU A 220 18.81 -2.54 10.92
C LEU A 220 17.80 -1.39 11.10
N ALA A 221 18.18 -0.17 10.72
CA ALA A 221 17.31 1.00 10.77
C ALA A 221 16.05 0.82 9.91
N TYR A 222 16.22 0.40 8.65
CA TYR A 222 15.10 0.16 7.74
C TYR A 222 14.17 -0.97 8.22
N ARG A 223 14.72 -2.03 8.81
CA ARG A 223 13.95 -3.12 9.42
C ARG A 223 13.16 -2.63 10.63
N ALA A 224 13.76 -1.83 11.49
CA ALA A 224 13.09 -1.23 12.64
C ALA A 224 11.95 -0.29 12.21
N ILE A 225 12.16 0.52 11.17
CA ILE A 225 11.11 1.36 10.56
C ILE A 225 9.97 0.50 10.01
N ALA A 226 10.27 -0.60 9.32
CA ALA A 226 9.24 -1.53 8.83
C ALA A 226 8.43 -2.14 9.99
N GLY A 227 9.11 -2.51 11.08
CA GLY A 227 8.50 -3.03 12.30
C GLY A 227 7.57 -2.02 12.97
N LEU A 228 8.02 -0.77 13.11
CA LEU A 228 7.22 0.35 13.60
C LEU A 228 5.98 0.58 12.72
N THR A 229 6.18 0.66 11.39
CA THR A 229 5.11 0.92 10.43
C THR A 229 4.04 -0.18 10.47
N GLY A 230 4.45 -1.45 10.47
CA GLY A 230 3.53 -2.58 10.56
C GLY A 230 2.77 -2.60 11.88
N SER A 231 3.46 -2.36 13.01
CA SER A 231 2.83 -2.29 14.33
C SER A 231 1.83 -1.15 14.44
N TRP A 232 2.19 0.04 13.96
CA TRP A 232 1.32 1.21 13.90
C TRP A 232 0.06 0.93 13.09
N TRP A 233 0.26 0.35 11.89
CA TRP A 233 -0.82 0.02 10.99
C TRP A 233 -1.79 -0.98 11.65
N ILE A 234 -1.31 -2.06 12.26
CA ILE A 234 -2.15 -3.03 12.98
C ILE A 234 -2.91 -2.33 14.12
N PHE A 235 -2.18 -1.65 15.01
CA PHE A 235 -2.73 -1.11 16.25
C PHE A 235 -3.87 -0.13 15.99
N PHE A 236 -3.64 0.91 15.18
CA PHE A 236 -4.64 1.93 14.92
C PHE A 236 -5.77 1.41 14.00
N SER A 237 -5.47 0.54 13.04
CA SER A 237 -6.52 -0.01 12.17
C SER A 237 -7.48 -0.90 12.95
N LEU A 238 -7.00 -1.72 13.88
CA LEU A 238 -7.87 -2.54 14.70
C LEU A 238 -8.78 -1.69 15.59
N ILE A 239 -8.25 -0.62 16.18
CA ILE A 239 -9.05 0.36 16.92
C ILE A 239 -10.11 0.99 15.99
N GLY A 240 -9.70 1.44 14.80
CA GLY A 240 -10.61 2.02 13.81
C GLY A 240 -11.74 1.06 13.41
N ILE A 241 -11.40 -0.19 13.09
CA ILE A 241 -12.37 -1.23 12.73
C ILE A 241 -13.30 -1.59 13.90
N PHE A 242 -12.79 -1.59 15.12
CA PHE A 242 -13.60 -1.82 16.32
C PHE A 242 -14.71 -0.77 16.42
N PHE A 243 -14.39 0.52 16.22
CA PHE A 243 -15.36 1.61 16.22
C PHE A 243 -16.21 1.71 14.93
N LEU A 244 -15.84 1.01 13.85
CA LEU A 244 -16.65 0.92 12.65
C LEU A 244 -17.80 -0.08 12.83
N LYS A 245 -19.03 0.43 12.86
CA LYS A 245 -20.24 -0.41 12.89
C LYS A 245 -20.36 -1.23 11.61
N GLN A 246 -20.79 -2.48 11.73
CA GLN A 246 -21.13 -3.29 10.57
C GLN A 246 -22.36 -2.69 9.88
N ARG A 247 -22.27 -2.50 8.57
CA ARG A 247 -23.36 -2.00 7.73
C ARG A 247 -23.55 -3.00 6.60
N PRO A 248 -24.59 -3.83 6.63
CA PRO A 248 -24.81 -4.85 5.60
C PRO A 248 -25.06 -4.18 4.24
N GLY A 249 -24.52 -4.78 3.19
CA GLY A 249 -24.75 -4.38 1.80
C GLY A 249 -26.06 -4.96 1.25
N ILE A 250 -26.27 -4.77 -0.05
CA ILE A 250 -27.44 -5.31 -0.75
C ILE A 250 -27.35 -6.85 -0.73
N PRO A 251 -28.44 -7.60 -0.45
CA PRO A 251 -28.38 -9.05 -0.48
C PRO A 251 -28.01 -9.56 -1.88
N LEU A 252 -27.28 -10.67 -1.95
CA LEU A 252 -26.98 -11.27 -3.25
C LEU A 252 -28.26 -11.79 -3.91
N PRO A 253 -28.37 -11.67 -5.24
CA PRO A 253 -29.40 -12.35 -5.99
C PRO A 253 -29.36 -13.87 -5.71
N PRO A 254 -30.51 -14.54 -5.56
CA PRO A 254 -30.57 -15.96 -5.26
C PRO A 254 -29.82 -16.79 -6.32
N GLY A 255 -29.01 -17.74 -5.86
CA GLY A 255 -28.24 -18.66 -6.70
C GLY A 255 -26.93 -18.10 -7.30
N GLN A 256 -26.48 -16.91 -6.88
CA GLN A 256 -25.23 -16.31 -7.37
C GLN A 256 -24.14 -16.22 -6.30
N ASN A 257 -22.89 -16.43 -6.74
CA ASN A 257 -21.70 -16.25 -5.89
C ASN A 257 -21.11 -14.83 -6.06
N TYR A 258 -20.40 -14.35 -5.05
CA TYR A 258 -19.75 -13.03 -5.04
C TYR A 258 -18.84 -12.77 -6.25
N ILE A 259 -18.01 -13.74 -6.63
CA ILE A 259 -17.07 -13.60 -7.76
C ILE A 259 -17.86 -13.46 -9.07
N SER A 260 -18.84 -14.34 -9.31
CA SER A 260 -19.69 -14.26 -10.50
C SER A 260 -20.44 -12.94 -10.58
N GLN A 261 -20.91 -12.41 -9.44
CA GLN A 261 -21.58 -11.12 -9.39
C GLN A 261 -20.63 -9.96 -9.69
N SER A 262 -19.36 -10.05 -9.27
CA SER A 262 -18.34 -9.04 -9.57
C SER A 262 -18.08 -8.95 -11.09
N PHE A 263 -17.83 -10.09 -11.74
CA PHE A 263 -17.64 -10.14 -13.20
C PHE A 263 -18.87 -9.69 -13.99
N ARG A 264 -20.07 -10.04 -13.52
CA ARG A 264 -21.33 -9.62 -14.17
C ARG A 264 -21.59 -8.12 -14.02
N SER A 265 -21.32 -7.57 -12.85
CA SER A 265 -21.42 -6.13 -12.58
C SER A 265 -20.45 -5.38 -13.48
N LEU A 266 -19.20 -5.86 -13.57
CA LEU A 266 -18.19 -5.31 -14.46
C LEU A 266 -18.64 -5.30 -15.91
N TYR A 267 -19.12 -6.44 -16.42
CA TYR A 267 -19.61 -6.55 -17.80
C TYR A 267 -20.78 -5.59 -18.10
N THR A 268 -21.71 -5.47 -17.14
CA THR A 268 -22.83 -4.53 -17.24
C THR A 268 -22.34 -3.09 -17.28
N THR A 269 -21.38 -2.73 -16.43
CA THR A 269 -20.76 -1.40 -16.40
C THR A 269 -20.06 -1.09 -17.71
N PHE A 270 -19.27 -2.01 -18.28
CA PHE A 270 -18.63 -1.83 -19.59
C PHE A 270 -19.64 -1.64 -20.72
N LYS A 271 -20.77 -2.36 -20.70
CA LYS A 271 -21.86 -2.15 -21.67
C LYS A 271 -22.49 -0.77 -21.55
N LYS A 272 -22.67 -0.25 -20.33
CA LYS A 272 -23.19 1.10 -20.08
C LYS A 272 -22.17 2.19 -20.38
N PHE A 273 -20.88 1.90 -20.24
CA PHE A 273 -19.78 2.82 -20.45
C PHE A 273 -19.77 3.41 -21.88
N LYS A 274 -20.19 2.63 -22.88
CA LYS A 274 -20.38 3.11 -24.26
C LYS A 274 -21.42 4.24 -24.41
N LYS A 275 -22.30 4.43 -23.43
CA LYS A 275 -23.35 5.47 -23.44
C LYS A 275 -22.92 6.76 -22.73
N LEU A 276 -21.73 6.83 -22.14
CA LEU A 276 -21.27 7.95 -21.31
C LEU A 276 -19.93 8.53 -21.84
N PRO A 277 -19.93 9.24 -22.98
CA PRO A 277 -18.71 9.75 -23.61
C PRO A 277 -17.96 10.77 -22.74
N ASN A 278 -18.67 11.55 -21.92
CA ASN A 278 -18.06 12.51 -21.00
C ASN A 278 -17.32 11.83 -19.85
N ALA A 279 -17.83 10.70 -19.36
CA ALA A 279 -17.14 9.92 -18.32
C ALA A 279 -15.85 9.28 -18.87
N PHE A 280 -15.86 8.82 -20.12
CA PHE A 280 -14.66 8.30 -20.77
C PHE A 280 -13.59 9.38 -20.93
N LYS A 281 -13.95 10.57 -21.43
CA LYS A 281 -13.03 11.71 -21.54
C LYS A 281 -12.43 12.08 -20.18
N PHE A 282 -13.27 12.11 -19.12
CA PHE A 282 -12.80 12.38 -17.78
C PHE A 282 -11.79 11.35 -17.28
N ILE A 283 -12.06 10.05 -17.44
CA ILE A 283 -11.14 8.98 -17.02
C ILE A 283 -9.83 9.03 -17.82
N LEU A 284 -9.89 9.29 -19.12
CA LEU A 284 -8.70 9.42 -19.96
C LEU A 284 -7.83 10.61 -19.51
N VAL A 285 -8.43 11.78 -19.29
CA VAL A 285 -7.73 12.97 -18.79
C VAL A 285 -7.15 12.70 -17.41
N TYR A 286 -7.92 12.09 -16.53
CA TYR A 286 -7.48 11.74 -15.19
C TYR A 286 -6.31 10.74 -15.22
N PHE A 287 -6.35 9.74 -16.09
CA PHE A 287 -5.27 8.77 -16.28
C PHE A 287 -3.98 9.46 -16.72
N ILE A 288 -4.05 10.30 -17.76
CA ILE A 288 -2.90 11.06 -18.26
C ILE A 288 -2.35 11.99 -17.17
N ALA A 289 -3.23 12.72 -16.48
CA ALA A 289 -2.83 13.63 -15.41
C ALA A 289 -2.17 12.87 -14.25
N SER A 290 -2.76 11.76 -13.81
CA SER A 290 -2.23 10.93 -12.72
C SER A 290 -0.87 10.34 -13.05
N ASP A 291 -0.69 9.83 -14.27
CA ASP A 291 0.60 9.26 -14.72
C ASP A 291 1.67 10.34 -14.85
N THR A 292 1.29 11.53 -15.33
CA THR A 292 2.19 12.70 -15.41
C THR A 292 2.63 13.17 -14.02
N PHE A 293 1.71 13.30 -13.07
CA PHE A 293 2.04 13.70 -11.69
C PHE A 293 2.90 12.65 -10.97
N GLY A 294 2.57 11.36 -11.14
CA GLY A 294 3.32 10.27 -10.54
C GLY A 294 4.74 10.16 -11.09
N THR A 295 4.90 10.33 -12.41
CA THR A 295 6.22 10.29 -13.06
C THR A 295 7.05 11.51 -12.70
N ALA A 296 6.49 12.72 -12.78
CA ALA A 296 7.23 13.97 -12.51
C ALA A 296 7.88 14.02 -11.10
N GLY A 297 7.27 13.38 -10.10
CA GLY A 297 7.85 13.28 -8.75
C GLY A 297 8.97 12.23 -8.59
N SER A 298 9.19 11.38 -9.59
CA SER A 298 10.15 10.26 -9.54
C SER A 298 11.39 10.43 -10.42
N VAL A 299 11.40 11.41 -11.33
CA VAL A 299 12.53 11.72 -12.24
C VAL A 299 13.27 13.01 -11.88
N GLY A 300 13.02 13.56 -10.68
CA GLY A 300 13.67 14.78 -10.16
C GLY A 300 14.63 14.49 -9.04
#